data_AF-A0A944WGA9-F1
#
_entry.id   AF-A0A944WGA9-F1
#
_cell.length_a   1.000
_cell.length_b   1.000
_cell.length_c   1.000
_cell.angle_alpha   90.00
_cell.angle_beta   90.00
_cell.angle_gamma   90.00
#
_symmetry.space_group_name_H-M   'P 1'
#
loop_
_entity.id
_entity.type
_entity.pdbx_description
1 polymer ?
#
loop_
_entity_poly.entity_id
_entity_poly.type
_entity_poly.pdbx_seq_one_letter_code
_entity_poly.pdbx_strand_id
1 'polypeptide(L)'
;MAVATTYIKDEHRRERGDWVKMIIRQIHLRRNLLLLILSFGFTSQTVKAQGESKTIAPVKANVNYLKEIKPLLRDKCFSCHSSRKQEGGLRLDAASL
;
A
#
# COMPACT_ATOMS: atom_id res chain seq x y z
N MET A 1 62.79 -19.97 2.47
CA MET A 1 61.80 -19.73 3.56
C MET A 1 60.66 -18.76 3.18
N ALA A 2 60.55 -18.28 1.93
CA ALA A 2 59.50 -17.31 1.51
C ALA A 2 58.19 -17.95 1.00
N VAL A 3 58.11 -19.28 0.86
CA VAL A 3 56.95 -19.97 0.25
C VAL A 3 55.86 -20.29 1.28
N ALA A 4 56.20 -20.50 2.56
CA ALA A 4 55.24 -20.87 3.59
C ALA A 4 54.32 -19.71 4.02
N THR A 5 54.79 -18.46 3.93
CA THR A 5 54.02 -17.29 4.39
C THR A 5 52.94 -16.85 3.40
N THR A 6 53.11 -17.11 2.11
CA THR A 6 52.11 -16.83 1.07
C THR A 6 50.99 -17.87 1.08
N TYR A 7 51.32 -19.14 1.36
CA TYR A 7 50.34 -20.23 1.49
C TYR A 7 49.35 -20.00 2.66
N ILE A 8 49.86 -19.63 3.85
CA ILE A 8 49.01 -19.36 5.04
C ILE A 8 48.12 -18.12 4.84
N LYS A 9 48.61 -17.09 4.10
CA LYS A 9 47.84 -15.88 3.80
C LYS A 9 46.63 -16.15 2.90
N ASP A 10 46.72 -17.16 2.04
CA ASP A 10 45.66 -17.53 1.10
C ASP A 10 44.59 -18.43 1.73
N GLU A 11 45.00 -19.37 2.58
CA GLU A 11 44.10 -20.20 3.41
C GLU A 11 43.19 -19.31 4.28
N HIS A 12 43.77 -18.33 4.96
CA HIS A 12 43.02 -17.39 5.81
C HIS A 12 42.10 -16.43 5.00
N ARG A 13 42.34 -16.26 3.70
CA ARG A 13 41.43 -15.51 2.81
C ARG A 13 40.25 -16.39 2.39
N ARG A 14 40.47 -17.68 2.11
CA ARG A 14 39.40 -18.65 1.79
C ARG A 14 38.45 -18.86 2.96
N GLU A 15 38.95 -19.09 4.17
CA GLU A 15 38.12 -19.28 5.37
C GLU A 15 37.22 -18.06 5.68
N ARG A 16 37.75 -16.84 5.53
CA ARG A 16 36.96 -15.61 5.71
C ARG A 16 35.87 -15.46 4.64
N GLY A 17 36.15 -15.87 3.40
CA GLY A 17 35.17 -15.86 2.32
C GLY A 17 34.01 -16.83 2.55
N ASP A 18 34.29 -17.99 3.15
CA ASP A 18 33.29 -19.02 3.39
C ASP A 18 32.37 -18.69 4.58
N TRP A 19 32.89 -18.00 5.60
CA TRP A 19 32.05 -17.45 6.69
C TRP A 19 31.10 -16.34 6.18
N VAL A 20 31.57 -15.48 5.28
CA VAL A 20 30.73 -14.43 4.66
C VAL A 20 29.64 -15.04 3.76
N LYS A 21 29.96 -16.04 2.94
CA LYS A 21 28.97 -16.78 2.13
C LYS A 21 27.93 -17.49 2.99
N MET A 22 28.35 -18.05 4.14
CA MET A 22 27.44 -18.68 5.10
C MET A 22 26.47 -17.66 5.70
N ILE A 23 26.95 -16.49 6.14
CA ILE A 23 26.11 -15.41 6.68
C ILE A 23 25.12 -14.90 5.63
N ILE A 24 25.57 -14.64 4.41
CA ILE A 24 24.71 -14.20 3.30
C ILE A 24 23.62 -15.24 3.04
N ARG A 25 23.96 -16.53 2.93
CA ARG A 25 22.99 -17.62 2.74
C ARG A 25 21.99 -17.74 3.90
N GLN A 26 22.44 -17.54 5.15
CA GLN A 26 21.59 -17.53 6.34
C GLN A 26 20.61 -16.34 6.34
N ILE A 27 21.05 -15.16 5.89
CA ILE A 27 20.19 -13.97 5.74
C ILE A 27 19.17 -14.18 4.62
N HIS A 28 19.56 -14.78 3.48
CA HIS A 28 18.64 -15.08 2.38
C HIS A 28 17.57 -16.11 2.75
N LEU A 29 17.91 -17.16 3.51
CA LEU A 29 16.95 -18.18 3.95
C LEU A 29 15.89 -17.61 4.90
N ARG A 30 16.32 -16.76 5.86
CA ARG A 30 15.40 -16.08 6.79
C ARG A 30 14.51 -15.07 6.08
N ARG A 31 15.03 -14.33 5.11
CA ARG A 31 14.25 -13.38 4.29
C ARG A 31 13.23 -14.09 3.40
N ASN A 32 13.59 -15.21 2.77
CA ASN A 32 12.66 -15.98 1.95
C ASN A 32 11.53 -16.62 2.79
N LEU A 33 11.86 -17.09 4.00
CA LEU A 33 10.86 -17.63 4.94
C LEU A 33 9.88 -16.55 5.44
N LEU A 34 10.37 -15.34 5.74
CA LEU A 34 9.52 -14.21 6.14
C LEU A 34 8.57 -13.74 5.02
N LEU A 35 9.02 -13.74 3.76
CA LEU A 35 8.19 -13.37 2.61
C LEU A 35 7.04 -14.37 2.34
N LEU A 36 7.26 -15.67 2.58
CA LEU A 36 6.21 -16.70 2.45
C LEU A 36 5.13 -16.58 3.53
N ILE A 37 5.51 -16.26 4.78
CA ILE A 37 4.56 -16.09 5.89
C ILE A 37 3.70 -14.83 5.70
N LEU A 38 4.29 -13.72 5.22
CA LEU A 38 3.56 -12.49 4.92
C LEU A 38 2.54 -12.68 3.79
N SER A 39 2.83 -13.55 2.81
CA SER A 39 1.92 -13.88 1.71
C SER A 39 0.70 -14.71 2.15
N PHE A 40 0.82 -15.49 3.24
CA PHE A 40 -0.25 -16.37 3.74
C PHE A 40 -1.11 -15.74 4.87
N GLY A 41 -0.60 -14.72 5.56
CA GLY A 41 -1.28 -14.12 6.72
C GLY A 41 -2.49 -13.22 6.43
N PHE A 42 -2.88 -13.01 5.17
CA PHE A 42 -3.84 -11.96 4.78
C PHE A 42 -5.24 -12.46 4.36
N THR A 43 -5.64 -13.70 4.65
CA THR A 43 -6.98 -14.20 4.25
C THR A 43 -7.95 -14.50 5.39
N SER A 44 -7.71 -14.09 6.64
CA SER A 44 -8.64 -14.42 7.74
C SER A 44 -8.78 -13.39 8.85
N GLN A 45 -8.90 -12.11 8.51
CA GLN A 45 -9.58 -11.16 9.39
C GLN A 45 -10.87 -10.68 8.73
N THR A 46 -11.96 -11.42 8.96
CA THR A 46 -13.30 -10.88 8.80
C THR A 46 -13.51 -9.86 9.91
N VAL A 47 -13.27 -8.58 9.60
CA VAL A 47 -13.63 -7.46 10.46
C VAL A 47 -15.14 -7.53 10.70
N LYS A 48 -15.56 -7.84 11.93
CA LYS A 48 -16.94 -7.55 12.36
C LYS A 48 -17.06 -6.04 12.52
N ALA A 49 -17.42 -5.35 11.45
CA ALA A 49 -17.90 -3.98 11.52
C ALA A 49 -19.32 -4.01 12.14
N GLN A 50 -19.40 -3.98 13.46
CA GLN A 50 -20.66 -3.75 14.15
C GLN A 50 -20.93 -2.24 14.14
N GLY A 51 -21.36 -1.75 12.97
CA GLY A 51 -21.94 -0.44 12.84
C GLY A 51 -23.31 -0.47 13.52
N GLU A 52 -23.38 0.02 14.74
CA GLU A 52 -24.65 0.31 15.39
C GLU A 52 -25.32 1.46 14.63
N SER A 53 -26.05 1.10 13.58
CA SER A 53 -26.90 2.01 12.83
C SER A 53 -28.09 2.34 13.72
N LYS A 54 -27.91 3.38 14.54
CA LYS A 54 -29.03 4.07 15.18
C LYS A 54 -30.03 4.39 14.09
N THR A 55 -31.13 3.64 14.06
CA THR A 55 -32.21 3.81 13.11
C THR A 55 -32.92 5.11 13.45
N ILE A 56 -32.40 6.20 12.93
CA ILE A 56 -33.13 7.45 12.82
C ILE A 56 -34.12 7.19 11.68
N ALA A 57 -35.42 7.18 12.00
CA ALA A 57 -36.46 7.05 11.00
C ALA A 57 -36.14 7.97 9.80
N PRO A 58 -36.27 7.51 8.55
CA PRO A 58 -35.84 8.28 7.40
C PRO A 58 -36.70 9.54 7.31
N VAL A 59 -36.16 10.67 7.76
CA VAL A 59 -36.66 11.99 7.39
C VAL A 59 -36.34 12.09 5.90
N LYS A 60 -37.31 11.74 5.06
CA LYS A 60 -37.21 11.89 3.61
C LYS A 60 -37.33 13.37 3.29
N ALA A 61 -36.30 14.15 3.67
CA ALA A 61 -36.19 15.54 3.30
C ALA A 61 -36.12 15.60 1.77
N ASN A 62 -37.02 16.36 1.16
CA ASN A 62 -36.98 16.60 -0.28
C ASN A 62 -35.83 17.58 -0.56
N VAL A 63 -34.62 17.04 -0.75
CA VAL A 63 -33.44 17.84 -1.06
C VAL A 63 -33.52 18.27 -2.52
N ASN A 64 -33.52 19.58 -2.74
CA ASN A 64 -33.52 20.14 -4.09
C ASN A 64 -32.09 20.24 -4.62
N TYR A 65 -31.74 19.36 -5.56
CA TYR A 65 -30.39 19.32 -6.16
C TYR A 65 -29.91 20.67 -6.69
N LEU A 66 -30.75 21.42 -7.41
CA LEU A 66 -30.33 22.68 -8.04
C LEU A 66 -30.08 23.79 -7.02
N LYS A 67 -30.86 23.82 -5.93
CA LYS A 67 -30.77 24.86 -4.91
C LYS A 67 -29.75 24.54 -3.83
N GLU A 68 -29.61 23.26 -3.48
CA GLU A 68 -28.84 22.86 -2.30
C GLU A 68 -27.52 22.20 -2.68
N ILE A 69 -27.50 21.30 -3.66
CA ILE A 69 -26.32 20.46 -3.95
C ILE A 69 -25.41 21.09 -5.01
N LYS A 70 -25.98 21.58 -6.10
CA LYS A 70 -25.22 22.13 -7.23
C LYS A 70 -24.30 23.31 -6.84
N PRO A 71 -24.70 24.25 -5.95
CA PRO A 71 -23.79 25.30 -5.50
C PRO A 71 -22.58 24.76 -4.75
N LEU A 72 -22.77 23.75 -3.88
CA LEU A 72 -21.68 23.12 -3.13
C LEU A 72 -20.66 22.45 -4.07
N LEU A 73 -21.15 21.73 -5.08
CA LEU A 73 -20.29 21.10 -6.07
C LEU A 73 -19.54 22.13 -6.92
N ARG A 74 -20.18 23.25 -7.25
CA ARG A 74 -19.53 24.36 -7.96
C ARG A 74 -18.37 24.94 -7.17
N ASP A 75 -18.57 25.19 -5.88
CA ASP A 75 -17.61 25.89 -5.05
C ASP A 75 -16.45 24.99 -4.59
N LYS A 76 -16.68 23.68 -4.47
CA LYS A 76 -15.70 22.74 -3.89
C LYS A 76 -15.13 21.73 -4.88
N CYS A 77 -15.84 21.38 -5.94
CA CYS A 77 -15.50 20.20 -6.76
C CYS A 77 -15.21 20.54 -8.22
N PHE A 78 -15.87 21.54 -8.80
CA PHE A 78 -15.75 21.84 -10.24
C PHE A 78 -14.37 22.38 -10.65
N SER A 79 -13.56 22.86 -9.71
CA SER A 79 -12.16 23.23 -9.98
C SER A 79 -11.33 22.07 -10.52
N CYS A 80 -11.63 20.83 -10.08
CA CYS A 80 -10.91 19.61 -10.48
C CYS A 80 -11.77 18.59 -11.24
N HIS A 81 -13.10 18.67 -11.15
CA HIS A 81 -14.03 17.71 -11.76
C HIS A 81 -15.10 18.40 -12.62
N SER A 82 -14.67 19.26 -13.54
CA SER A 82 -15.52 19.92 -14.54
C SER A 82 -15.09 19.61 -15.97
N SER A 83 -15.83 20.11 -16.95
CA SER A 83 -15.46 20.10 -18.36
C SER A 83 -14.04 20.61 -18.63
N ARG A 84 -13.55 21.57 -17.84
CA ARG A 84 -12.21 22.15 -18.02
C ARG A 84 -11.10 21.26 -17.48
N LYS A 85 -11.37 20.51 -16.41
CA LYS A 85 -10.39 19.66 -15.71
C LYS A 85 -11.14 18.48 -15.09
N GLN A 86 -10.75 17.26 -15.45
CA GLN A 86 -11.38 16.01 -15.01
C GLN A 86 -10.35 15.12 -14.32
N GLU A 87 -9.90 15.53 -13.14
CA GLU A 87 -9.01 14.71 -12.33
C GLU A 87 -9.65 13.35 -12.04
N GLY A 88 -8.87 12.28 -12.15
CA GLY A 88 -9.38 10.92 -11.97
C GLY A 88 -10.47 10.49 -12.99
N GLY A 89 -10.64 11.22 -14.09
CA GLY A 89 -11.66 10.90 -15.11
C GLY A 89 -13.10 11.17 -14.66
N LEU A 90 -13.30 11.96 -13.60
CA LEU A 90 -14.63 12.27 -13.07
C LEU A 90 -15.08 13.68 -13.48
N ARG A 91 -16.33 13.78 -13.96
CA ARG A 91 -16.97 15.04 -14.36
C ARG A 91 -18.31 15.24 -13.63
N LEU A 92 -18.41 16.28 -12.81
CA LEU A 92 -19.58 16.57 -11.95
C LEU A 92 -20.45 17.74 -12.48
N ASP A 93 -19.98 18.49 -13.47
CA ASP A 93 -20.72 19.62 -14.07
C ASP A 93 -21.67 19.21 -15.21
N ALA A 94 -21.65 17.94 -15.62
CA ALA A 94 -22.40 17.42 -16.76
C ALA A 94 -23.87 17.07 -16.45
N ALA A 95 -24.26 17.00 -15.17
CA ALA A 95 -25.63 16.66 -14.79
C ALA A 95 -26.60 17.76 -15.27
N SER A 96 -27.36 17.42 -16.32
CA SER A 96 -28.58 18.10 -16.75
C SER A 96 -29.75 17.32 -16.16
N LEU A 97 -30.66 18.04 -15.48
CA LEU A 97 -31.91 17.49 -14.95
C LEU A 97 -32.98 17.56 -16.03
#